data_AF-A0A1H8N538-F1
#
_entry.id   AF-A0A1H8N538-F1
#
_cell.length_a   1.000
_cell.length_b   1.000
_cell.length_c   1.000
_cell.angle_alpha   90.00
_cell.angle_beta   90.00
_cell.angle_gamma   90.00
#
_symmetry.space_group_name_H-M   'P 1'
#
loop_
_entity.id
_entity.type
_entity.pdbx_description
1 polymer ?
#
loop_
_entity_poly.entity_id
_entity_poly.type
_entity_poly.pdbx_seq_one_letter_code
_entity_poly.pdbx_strand_id
1 'polypeptide(L)'
;MRRRALLAALTATATAGCSGLTDFGDDTPTPPPRSTSGTPGTPEGTDTSDDLPYRGDDDARTVEPQGFFLQNQSDRERYVTVVVEHDGETLFVESETIPPRKSESNGRREYANLIAAAGIYRVVVETGDGGRTVHDWVVGRDVGGLFVVVEDDYVWSRQQIGCDPTCGPISLGGEAVETLPYVPESDEGERTPDYGTSNLVFANTGETPTEVHAIAEFDGQTLLDYRYDVRPGLQVAVPLVNGSGVVDLTLEADGTSEQYEWHVPEEQFVFSDLAEGVGVDCRLPRQYRSETDQRGVSLRNARNRSTESRTLTVTARADGERTADEEFELAPETRTPLGVRLQADDRLDLTLELATDDQATDDQVTDDQATDDQVTDDQATDGQVTDDQVTAVTAQWTVCPSRPQEFSVDVDADGALALLRWDRPVATSDGWTDGRAETETDEPTPVTTQPDDSTSTPAGTPGGTPESPSTGTPEGNSTGTPGTTPTETPTDR
;
A
#
# COMPACT_ATOMS: atom_id res chain seq x y z
N MET A 1 29.95 -0.43 35.98
CA MET A 1 29.40 -1.07 34.77
C MET A 1 30.23 -2.31 34.46
N ARG A 2 29.66 -3.51 34.62
CA ARG A 2 30.33 -4.78 34.30
C ARG A 2 30.19 -4.98 32.79
N ARG A 3 31.27 -4.88 32.03
CA ARG A 3 31.33 -5.32 30.63
C ARG A 3 31.07 -6.83 30.63
N ARG A 4 29.86 -7.24 30.26
CA ARG A 4 29.58 -8.66 30.00
C ARG A 4 30.12 -8.94 28.60
N ALA A 5 31.16 -9.75 28.52
CA ALA A 5 31.55 -10.39 27.28
C ALA A 5 30.47 -11.43 26.96
N LEU A 6 29.49 -11.03 26.15
CA LEU A 6 28.52 -11.92 25.52
C LEU A 6 28.80 -11.86 24.02
N LEU A 7 29.63 -12.79 23.55
CA LEU A 7 29.72 -13.27 22.16
C LEU A 7 30.78 -14.38 22.16
N ALA A 8 30.36 -15.54 22.66
CA ALA A 8 31.07 -16.81 22.53
C ALA A 8 30.06 -17.95 22.70
N ALA A 9 29.02 -17.95 21.88
CA ALA A 9 28.05 -19.05 21.80
C ALA A 9 27.32 -19.06 20.45
N LEU A 10 28.08 -19.06 19.35
CA LEU A 10 27.58 -19.40 18.03
C LEU A 10 28.61 -20.36 17.41
N THR A 11 28.59 -21.61 17.86
CA THR A 11 29.24 -22.73 17.17
C THR A 11 28.59 -24.04 17.59
N ALA A 12 28.14 -24.80 16.58
CA ALA A 12 27.77 -26.21 16.61
C ALA A 12 26.45 -26.62 17.31
N THR A 13 25.33 -26.42 16.62
CA THR A 13 24.22 -27.40 16.66
C THR A 13 24.65 -28.67 15.91
N ALA A 14 25.45 -29.50 16.58
CA ALA A 14 25.67 -30.88 16.16
C ALA A 14 24.44 -31.71 16.60
N THR A 15 23.77 -32.32 15.63
CA THR A 15 22.74 -33.34 15.82
C THR A 15 23.36 -34.57 16.51
N ALA A 16 23.11 -34.72 17.81
CA ALA A 16 23.43 -35.94 18.55
C ALA A 16 22.13 -36.61 19.04
N GLY A 17 21.91 -37.82 18.54
CA GLY A 17 20.72 -38.63 18.78
C GLY A 17 20.50 -38.99 20.25
N CYS A 18 19.22 -39.03 20.60
CA CYS A 18 18.73 -39.63 21.83
C CYS A 18 19.03 -41.14 21.84
N SER A 19 19.74 -41.60 22.86
CA SER A 19 19.64 -42.96 23.37
C SER A 19 19.96 -42.89 24.86
N GLY A 20 18.95 -43.20 25.68
CA GLY A 20 19.00 -43.02 27.13
C GLY A 20 19.81 -44.09 27.86
N LEU A 21 19.97 -43.88 29.17
CA LEU A 21 19.80 -44.92 30.19
C LEU A 21 19.90 -44.31 31.59
N THR A 22 19.00 -44.80 32.43
CA THR A 22 18.88 -44.64 33.87
C THR A 22 20.13 -45.11 34.61
N ASP A 23 20.63 -44.32 35.57
CA ASP A 23 21.23 -44.85 36.80
C ASP A 23 21.20 -43.80 37.92
N PHE A 24 20.61 -44.14 39.06
CA PHE A 24 20.61 -43.34 40.28
C PHE A 24 21.66 -43.95 41.22
N GLY A 25 22.80 -43.29 41.35
CA GLY A 25 23.92 -43.76 42.17
C GLY A 25 24.57 -42.65 42.98
N ASP A 26 24.31 -42.70 44.29
CA ASP A 26 25.02 -42.14 45.45
C ASP A 26 25.82 -40.83 45.36
N ASP A 27 25.36 -39.90 46.22
CA ASP A 27 26.03 -38.68 46.67
C ASP A 27 27.45 -38.94 47.21
N THR A 28 28.44 -38.30 46.59
CA THR A 28 29.72 -37.96 47.23
C THR A 28 30.00 -36.47 47.03
N PRO A 29 30.07 -35.65 48.11
CA PRO A 29 30.33 -34.22 47.97
C PRO A 29 31.76 -33.99 47.48
N THR A 30 31.89 -33.60 46.21
CA THR A 30 33.15 -33.15 45.61
C THR A 30 33.46 -31.75 46.15
N PRO A 31 34.68 -31.49 46.67
CA PRO A 31 35.05 -30.16 47.13
C PRO A 31 35.02 -29.17 45.95
N PRO A 32 34.60 -27.90 46.18
CA PRO A 32 34.49 -26.93 45.10
C PRO A 32 35.87 -26.73 44.44
N PRO A 33 35.95 -26.71 43.10
CA PRO A 33 37.20 -26.40 42.42
C PRO A 33 37.66 -24.99 42.83
N ARG A 34 38.94 -24.88 43.20
CA ARG A 34 39.58 -23.58 43.43
C ARG A 34 39.51 -22.78 42.14
N SER A 35 38.76 -21.68 42.17
CA SER A 35 38.80 -20.67 41.11
C SER A 35 40.20 -20.06 41.05
N THR A 36 41.03 -20.56 40.14
CA THR A 36 42.16 -19.80 39.62
C THR A 36 41.60 -18.62 38.85
N SER A 37 41.73 -17.42 39.40
CA SER A 37 41.54 -16.15 38.70
C SER A 37 42.59 -16.01 37.59
N GLY A 38 42.40 -16.75 36.49
CA GLY A 38 43.01 -16.42 35.22
C GLY A 38 42.23 -15.25 34.65
N THR A 39 42.88 -14.09 34.52
CA THR A 39 42.38 -13.00 33.67
C THR A 39 42.03 -13.61 32.31
N PRO A 40 40.75 -13.58 31.87
CA PRO A 40 40.42 -14.00 30.52
C PRO A 40 41.24 -13.13 29.58
N GLY A 41 42.12 -13.76 28.79
CA GLY A 41 42.81 -13.04 27.73
C GLY A 41 41.73 -12.44 26.84
N THR A 42 41.74 -11.12 26.70
CA THR A 42 40.99 -10.45 25.64
C THR A 42 41.36 -11.18 24.35
N PRO A 43 40.41 -11.85 23.66
CA PRO A 43 40.72 -12.41 22.36
C PRO A 43 41.29 -11.28 21.52
N GLU A 44 42.50 -11.45 21.00
CA GLU A 44 43.06 -10.57 19.98
C GLU A 44 42.14 -10.73 18.76
N GLY A 45 41.07 -9.93 18.74
CA GLY A 45 40.24 -9.72 17.58
C GLY A 45 41.16 -9.21 16.50
N THR A 46 41.31 -9.99 15.44
CA THR A 46 41.99 -9.55 14.23
C THR A 46 41.19 -8.33 13.76
N ASP A 47 41.86 -7.18 13.70
CA ASP A 47 41.24 -5.89 13.39
C ASP A 47 40.80 -5.91 11.92
N THR A 48 39.64 -6.50 11.63
CA THR A 48 39.05 -6.60 10.27
C THR A 48 38.55 -5.24 9.74
N SER A 49 38.72 -4.17 10.51
CA SER A 49 38.31 -2.80 10.16
C SER A 49 39.08 -2.22 8.96
N ASP A 50 40.31 -2.69 8.70
CA ASP A 50 41.17 -2.13 7.64
C ASP A 50 40.68 -2.43 6.21
N ASP A 51 39.76 -3.38 6.02
CA ASP A 51 39.29 -3.82 4.69
C ASP A 51 37.91 -3.25 4.28
N LEU A 52 37.37 -2.28 5.03
CA LEU A 52 36.10 -1.63 4.66
C LEU A 52 36.30 -0.54 3.58
N PRO A 53 35.37 -0.36 2.63
CA PRO A 53 34.14 -1.15 2.46
C PRO A 53 34.42 -2.56 1.93
N TYR A 54 33.66 -3.53 2.42
CA TYR A 54 33.71 -4.91 1.93
C TYR A 54 33.27 -4.95 0.46
N ARG A 55 34.10 -5.51 -0.43
CA ARG A 55 33.86 -5.54 -1.88
C ARG A 55 33.49 -6.92 -2.43
N GLY A 56 33.50 -7.96 -1.59
CA GLY A 56 33.37 -9.35 -2.04
C GLY A 56 34.44 -9.76 -3.05
N ASP A 57 34.32 -10.97 -3.58
CA ASP A 57 35.28 -11.54 -4.55
C ASP A 57 34.84 -11.35 -6.02
N ASP A 58 33.61 -10.90 -6.27
CA ASP A 58 33.01 -10.82 -7.60
C ASP A 58 32.83 -9.36 -8.05
N ASP A 59 33.69 -8.91 -8.96
CA ASP A 59 33.66 -7.56 -9.52
C ASP A 59 32.30 -7.20 -10.13
N ALA A 60 31.54 -8.18 -10.64
CA ALA A 60 30.22 -7.94 -11.26
C ALA A 60 29.18 -7.43 -10.25
N ARG A 61 29.42 -7.64 -8.95
CA ARG A 61 28.53 -7.21 -7.86
C ARG A 61 28.94 -5.88 -7.26
N THR A 62 29.99 -5.23 -7.78
CA THR A 62 30.46 -3.95 -7.21
C THR A 62 29.37 -2.87 -7.32
N VAL A 63 29.11 -2.22 -6.19
CA VAL A 63 28.19 -1.08 -6.06
C VAL A 63 28.91 0.09 -5.38
N GLU A 64 28.30 1.27 -5.40
CA GLU A 64 28.78 2.37 -4.56
C GLU A 64 28.79 1.95 -3.09
N PRO A 65 29.79 2.35 -2.28
CA PRO A 65 29.83 2.00 -0.87
C PRO A 65 28.57 2.48 -0.14
N GLN A 66 27.86 1.55 0.49
CA GLN A 66 26.65 1.80 1.25
C GLN A 66 26.88 1.62 2.73
N GLY A 67 26.00 2.25 3.49
CA GLY A 67 25.93 2.21 4.93
C GLY A 67 24.49 2.21 5.40
N PHE A 68 24.29 2.33 6.70
CA PHE A 68 22.96 2.43 7.27
C PHE A 68 22.91 3.38 8.45
N PHE A 69 21.69 3.71 8.86
CA PHE A 69 21.45 4.64 9.97
C PHE A 69 20.86 3.91 11.15
N LEU A 70 21.33 4.29 12.34
CA LEU A 70 20.73 3.93 13.61
C LEU A 70 20.20 5.20 14.28
N GLN A 71 18.95 5.18 14.73
CA GLN A 71 18.34 6.28 15.46
C GLN A 71 17.87 5.83 16.85
N ASN A 72 18.38 6.48 17.88
CA ASN A 72 17.85 6.38 19.23
C ASN A 72 16.68 7.36 19.40
N GLN A 73 15.46 6.83 19.48
CA GLN A 73 14.25 7.63 19.69
C GLN A 73 13.86 7.81 21.17
N SER A 74 14.60 7.17 22.09
CA SER A 74 14.40 7.33 23.53
C SER A 74 14.89 8.69 24.06
N ASP A 75 14.42 9.06 25.25
CA ASP A 75 14.84 10.28 25.95
C ASP A 75 16.15 10.10 26.75
N ARG A 76 16.80 8.93 26.64
CA ARG A 76 18.06 8.60 27.33
C ARG A 76 19.14 8.09 26.37
N GLU A 77 20.39 8.07 26.83
CA GLU A 77 21.48 7.42 26.09
C GLU A 77 21.25 5.91 26.02
N ARG A 78 21.62 5.30 24.89
CA ARG A 78 21.49 3.85 24.65
C ARG A 78 22.82 3.26 24.23
N TYR A 79 23.31 2.29 24.99
CA TYR A 79 24.44 1.48 24.56
C TYR A 79 23.97 0.44 23.54
N VAL A 80 24.62 0.38 22.39
CA VAL A 80 24.30 -0.54 21.30
C VAL A 80 25.56 -1.29 20.88
N THR A 81 25.38 -2.51 20.41
CA THR A 81 26.38 -3.27 19.65
C THR A 81 25.76 -3.62 18.31
N VAL A 82 26.49 -3.31 17.25
CA VAL A 82 26.11 -3.51 15.86
C VAL A 82 27.09 -4.51 15.26
N VAL A 83 26.56 -5.53 14.59
CA VAL A 83 27.34 -6.56 13.90
C VAL A 83 26.79 -6.70 12.48
N VAL A 84 27.67 -6.69 11.48
CA VAL A 84 27.33 -7.01 10.09
C VAL A 84 28.03 -8.30 9.70
N GLU A 85 27.27 -9.26 9.21
CA GLU A 85 27.74 -10.59 8.81
C GLU A 85 27.37 -10.89 7.36
N HIS A 86 28.20 -11.68 6.70
CA HIS A 86 27.94 -12.24 5.37
C HIS A 86 28.52 -13.65 5.31
N ASP A 87 27.73 -14.63 4.85
CA ASP A 87 28.15 -16.04 4.74
C ASP A 87 28.80 -16.63 6.01
N GLY A 88 28.37 -16.16 7.19
CA GLY A 88 28.88 -16.58 8.49
C GLY A 88 30.19 -15.91 8.93
N GLU A 89 30.73 -14.99 8.14
CA GLU A 89 31.86 -14.13 8.50
C GLU A 89 31.37 -12.79 9.06
N THR A 90 32.01 -12.33 10.14
CA THR A 90 31.77 -10.99 10.70
C THR A 90 32.60 -9.96 9.94
N LEU A 91 31.92 -9.11 9.17
CA LEU A 91 32.54 -8.05 8.38
C LEU A 91 32.76 -6.77 9.20
N PHE A 92 31.88 -6.49 10.15
CA PHE A 92 31.92 -5.29 10.96
C PHE A 92 31.35 -5.54 12.34
N VAL A 93 31.99 -4.96 13.37
CA VAL A 93 31.46 -4.92 14.74
C VAL A 93 31.82 -3.59 15.39
N GLU A 94 30.81 -2.88 15.90
CA GLU A 94 31.01 -1.64 16.67
C GLU A 94 30.08 -1.65 17.89
N SER A 95 30.61 -1.22 19.04
CA SER A 95 29.81 -1.01 20.25
C SER A 95 29.98 0.41 20.77
N GLU A 96 28.90 1.16 20.86
CA GLU A 96 28.94 2.57 21.25
C GLU A 96 27.69 3.01 22.02
N THR A 97 27.75 4.21 22.61
CA THR A 97 26.61 4.83 23.27
C THR A 97 26.02 5.89 22.35
N ILE A 98 24.78 5.69 21.93
CA ILE A 98 24.02 6.60 21.08
C ILE A 98 23.30 7.63 21.95
N PRO A 99 23.45 8.95 21.66
CA PRO A 99 22.81 9.99 22.46
C PRO A 99 21.27 9.96 22.34
N PRO A 100 20.52 10.59 23.27
CA PRO A 100 19.06 10.61 23.24
C PRO A 100 18.51 11.40 22.04
N ARG A 101 17.22 11.22 21.73
CA ARG A 101 16.53 11.91 20.61
C ARG A 101 16.62 13.44 20.68
N LYS A 102 16.69 14.03 21.87
CA LYS A 102 16.75 15.49 22.08
C LYS A 102 18.18 16.07 22.06
N SER A 103 19.17 15.26 21.69
CA SER A 103 20.57 15.71 21.53
C SER A 103 20.79 16.48 20.23
N GLU A 104 21.96 17.11 20.08
CA GLU A 104 22.33 17.84 18.86
C GLU A 104 22.32 16.97 17.59
N SER A 105 22.63 15.66 17.71
CA SER A 105 22.55 14.71 16.60
C SER A 105 21.14 14.11 16.42
N ASN A 106 20.16 14.54 17.21
CA ASN A 106 18.82 13.95 17.29
C ASN A 106 18.83 12.43 17.52
N GLY A 107 19.82 11.93 18.27
CA GLY A 107 20.01 10.51 18.53
C GLY A 107 20.38 9.69 17.30
N ARG A 108 20.82 10.32 16.20
CA ARG A 108 21.20 9.64 14.96
C ARG A 108 22.69 9.28 14.96
N ARG A 109 22.98 8.09 14.46
CA ARG A 109 24.31 7.57 14.13
C ARG A 109 24.29 6.98 12.72
N GLU A 110 25.32 7.27 11.96
CA GLU A 110 25.50 6.76 10.60
C GLU A 110 26.73 5.85 10.57
N TYR A 111 26.56 4.65 10.01
CA TYR A 111 27.64 3.72 9.71
C TYR A 111 27.86 3.72 8.20
N ALA A 112 28.66 4.67 7.70
CA ALA A 112 28.88 4.89 6.28
C ALA A 112 29.96 3.97 5.70
N ASN A 113 29.90 3.71 4.38
CA ASN A 113 30.93 3.00 3.61
C ASN A 113 31.31 1.61 4.18
N LEU A 114 30.32 0.82 4.60
CA LEU A 114 30.54 -0.53 5.12
C LEU A 114 30.66 -1.55 3.99
N ILE A 115 29.76 -1.50 3.01
CA ILE A 115 29.59 -2.55 2.01
C ILE A 115 29.57 -1.93 0.61
N ALA A 116 30.39 -2.44 -0.30
CA ALA A 116 30.48 -2.03 -1.70
C ALA A 116 30.21 -3.20 -2.68
N ALA A 117 29.55 -4.25 -2.20
CA ALA A 117 29.12 -5.39 -3.01
C ALA A 117 27.63 -5.67 -2.83
N ALA A 118 26.92 -5.83 -3.95
CA ALA A 118 25.52 -6.21 -3.96
C ALA A 118 25.34 -7.61 -3.34
N GLY A 119 24.34 -7.75 -2.48
CA GLY A 119 24.10 -8.96 -1.72
C GLY A 119 23.13 -8.75 -0.56
N ILE A 120 22.89 -9.81 0.20
CA ILE A 120 22.13 -9.76 1.44
C ILE A 120 23.10 -9.94 2.60
N TYR A 121 23.07 -8.99 3.55
CA TYR A 121 23.97 -8.91 4.69
C TYR A 121 23.15 -8.98 5.96
N ARG A 122 23.58 -9.79 6.91
CA ARG A 122 22.87 -9.94 8.18
C ARG A 122 23.35 -8.85 9.14
N VAL A 123 22.47 -7.92 9.50
CA VAL A 123 22.74 -6.86 10.48
C VAL A 123 22.07 -7.23 11.80
N VAL A 124 22.88 -7.42 12.83
CA VAL A 124 22.43 -7.70 14.20
C VAL A 124 22.67 -6.45 15.04
N VAL A 125 21.62 -5.96 15.70
CA VAL A 125 21.73 -4.84 16.65
C VAL A 125 21.22 -5.29 18.01
N GLU A 126 22.07 -5.16 19.02
CA GLU A 126 21.79 -5.51 20.42
C GLU A 126 21.97 -4.28 21.32
N THR A 127 21.03 -4.05 22.24
CA THR A 127 21.13 -2.96 23.22
C THR A 127 21.67 -3.47 24.56
N GLY A 128 22.26 -2.57 25.34
CA GLY A 128 22.80 -2.90 26.66
C GLY A 128 21.77 -3.39 27.69
N ASP A 129 20.48 -3.17 27.44
CA ASP A 129 19.35 -3.69 28.22
C ASP A 129 18.73 -4.98 27.66
N GLY A 130 19.32 -5.56 26.60
CA GLY A 130 18.96 -6.88 26.07
C GLY A 130 17.94 -6.87 24.94
N GLY A 131 17.54 -5.70 24.44
CA GLY A 131 16.80 -5.59 23.18
C GLY A 131 17.67 -6.07 22.02
N ARG A 132 17.07 -6.74 21.04
CA ARG A 132 17.78 -7.33 19.91
C ARG A 132 16.91 -7.32 18.67
N THR A 133 17.48 -6.92 17.54
CA THR A 133 16.88 -7.09 16.21
C THR A 133 17.91 -7.69 15.26
N VAL A 134 17.42 -8.42 14.27
CA VAL A 134 18.22 -8.96 13.17
C VAL A 134 17.51 -8.58 11.88
N HIS A 135 18.27 -8.02 10.94
CA HIS A 135 17.75 -7.59 9.65
C HIS A 135 18.60 -8.16 8.52
N ASP A 136 17.95 -8.66 7.47
CA ASP A 136 18.61 -9.05 6.24
C ASP A 136 18.72 -7.81 5.33
N TRP A 137 19.81 -7.06 5.51
CA TRP A 137 20.10 -5.83 4.78
C TRP A 137 20.44 -6.14 3.32
N VAL A 138 19.56 -5.71 2.43
CA VAL A 138 19.77 -5.80 0.99
C VAL A 138 20.69 -4.66 0.56
N VAL A 139 21.77 -4.97 -0.14
CA VAL A 139 22.66 -3.98 -0.75
C VAL A 139 22.62 -4.20 -2.26
N GLY A 140 22.44 -3.13 -3.01
CA GLY A 140 22.29 -3.19 -4.46
C GLY A 140 22.24 -1.80 -5.08
N ARG A 141 22.22 -1.72 -6.41
CA ARG A 141 21.97 -0.45 -7.10
C ARG A 141 20.54 0.00 -6.80
N ASP A 142 20.37 1.29 -6.57
CA ASP A 142 19.05 1.92 -6.32
C ASP A 142 18.31 1.40 -5.06
N VAL A 143 19.01 0.68 -4.19
CA VAL A 143 18.51 0.21 -2.91
C VAL A 143 18.66 1.32 -1.85
N GLY A 144 17.58 1.63 -1.13
CA GLY A 144 17.63 2.58 -0.02
C GLY A 144 18.41 2.04 1.18
N GLY A 145 18.94 2.94 2.00
CA GLY A 145 19.68 2.56 3.20
C GLY A 145 18.79 1.87 4.25
N LEU A 146 19.38 0.93 5.00
CA LEU A 146 18.73 0.35 6.19
C LEU A 146 18.55 1.44 7.27
N PHE A 147 17.41 1.39 7.93
CA PHE A 147 17.08 2.24 9.07
C PHE A 147 16.79 1.39 10.29
N VAL A 148 17.60 1.52 11.33
CA VAL A 148 17.43 0.85 12.62
C VAL A 148 16.98 1.88 13.65
N VAL A 149 15.94 1.55 14.41
CA VAL A 149 15.41 2.41 15.47
C VAL A 149 15.51 1.70 16.80
N VAL A 150 16.08 2.41 17.78
CA VAL A 150 16.19 1.97 19.16
C VAL A 150 15.22 2.81 20.01
N GLU A 151 14.24 2.14 20.59
CA GLU A 151 13.27 2.74 21.51
C GLU A 151 13.56 2.31 22.95
N ASP A 152 12.67 2.68 23.89
CA ASP A 152 12.90 2.40 25.30
C ASP A 152 12.85 0.89 25.61
N ASP A 153 11.97 0.16 24.95
CA ASP A 153 11.57 -1.22 25.22
C ASP A 153 11.78 -2.19 24.05
N TYR A 154 12.03 -1.70 22.84
CA TYR A 154 12.30 -2.54 21.68
C TYR A 154 13.28 -1.91 20.69
N VAL A 155 13.78 -2.73 19.78
CA VAL A 155 14.61 -2.33 18.64
C VAL A 155 13.95 -2.89 17.40
N TRP A 156 13.77 -2.06 16.39
CA TRP A 156 13.19 -2.47 15.12
C TRP A 156 14.01 -1.92 13.96
N SER A 157 13.83 -2.50 12.80
CA SER A 157 14.54 -2.13 11.59
C SER A 157 13.59 -2.14 10.41
N ARG A 158 13.87 -1.29 9.42
CA ARG A 158 13.21 -1.32 8.13
C ARG A 158 14.17 -0.93 7.03
N GLN A 159 13.91 -1.41 5.83
CA GLN A 159 14.58 -0.95 4.63
C GLN A 159 13.53 -0.69 3.55
N GLN A 160 13.60 0.49 2.93
CA GLN A 160 12.78 0.80 1.76
C GLN A 160 13.64 0.71 0.51
N ILE A 161 13.12 0.02 -0.51
CA ILE A 161 13.79 -0.19 -1.79
C ILE A 161 12.89 0.34 -2.90
N GLY A 162 13.39 1.28 -3.70
CA GLY A 162 12.84 1.54 -5.02
C GLY A 162 13.42 0.51 -5.97
N CYS A 163 12.58 -0.35 -6.53
CA CYS A 163 13.01 -1.55 -7.23
C CYS A 163 12.58 -1.45 -8.70
N ASP A 164 13.53 -1.44 -9.62
CA ASP A 164 13.25 -1.92 -10.97
C ASP A 164 12.99 -3.45 -10.89
N PRO A 165 12.26 -4.07 -11.83
CA PRO A 165 11.99 -5.50 -11.71
C PRO A 165 13.26 -6.35 -11.56
N THR A 166 14.39 -5.91 -12.11
CA THR A 166 15.68 -6.60 -11.99
C THR A 166 16.47 -6.24 -10.72
N CYS A 167 15.83 -5.67 -9.69
CA CYS A 167 16.52 -5.15 -8.52
C CYS A 167 17.22 -6.25 -7.70
N GLY A 168 18.51 -6.41 -7.99
CA GLY A 168 19.48 -7.01 -7.09
C GLY A 168 19.10 -8.40 -6.53
N PRO A 169 19.47 -8.68 -5.27
CA PRO A 169 19.36 -10.02 -4.67
C PRO A 169 17.95 -10.51 -4.33
N ILE A 170 16.93 -9.65 -4.40
CA ILE A 170 15.55 -9.99 -4.02
C ILE A 170 14.67 -10.32 -5.23
N SER A 171 15.11 -9.94 -6.43
CA SER A 171 14.48 -10.27 -7.69
C SER A 171 14.65 -11.77 -7.97
N LEU A 172 13.54 -12.49 -8.15
CA LEU A 172 13.53 -13.93 -8.50
C LEU A 172 13.37 -14.16 -10.00
N GLY A 173 13.23 -13.09 -10.78
CA GLY A 173 13.01 -13.11 -12.22
C GLY A 173 11.56 -12.92 -12.63
N GLY A 174 11.37 -12.72 -13.93
CA GLY A 174 10.09 -12.40 -14.56
C GLY A 174 10.28 -11.64 -15.86
N GLU A 175 9.17 -11.13 -16.39
CA GLU A 175 9.11 -10.29 -17.57
C GLU A 175 8.56 -8.91 -17.19
N ALA A 176 9.07 -7.87 -17.83
CA ALA A 176 8.58 -6.50 -17.68
C ALA A 176 8.78 -5.76 -18.99
N VAL A 177 7.99 -4.72 -19.20
CA VAL A 177 8.22 -3.81 -20.33
C VAL A 177 9.61 -3.16 -20.22
N GLU A 178 10.20 -2.80 -21.35
CA GLU A 178 11.57 -2.28 -21.41
C GLU A 178 11.80 -1.03 -20.54
N THR A 179 10.76 -0.22 -20.37
CA THR A 179 10.83 1.03 -19.60
C THR A 179 9.73 1.07 -18.55
N LEU A 180 10.14 1.00 -17.29
CA LEU A 180 9.32 1.36 -16.14
C LEU A 180 9.85 2.65 -15.49
N PRO A 181 8.98 3.55 -15.00
CA PRO A 181 7.51 3.48 -15.09
C PRO A 181 7.01 3.63 -16.53
N TYR A 182 5.98 2.86 -16.89
CA TYR A 182 5.30 2.90 -18.17
C TYR A 182 4.61 4.25 -18.35
N VAL A 183 4.86 4.91 -19.48
CA VAL A 183 4.19 6.16 -19.86
C VAL A 183 3.25 5.80 -21.02
N PRO A 184 1.92 5.79 -20.82
CA PRO A 184 0.99 5.52 -21.89
C PRO A 184 1.16 6.55 -23.02
N GLU A 185 1.15 6.08 -24.26
CA GLU A 185 1.21 6.96 -25.42
C GLU A 185 -0.04 7.86 -25.42
N SER A 186 0.16 9.18 -25.40
CA SER A 186 -0.96 10.10 -25.60
C SER A 186 -1.29 10.21 -27.09
N ASP A 187 -2.58 10.20 -27.41
CA ASP A 187 -3.06 10.52 -28.74
C ASP A 187 -2.53 11.92 -29.14
N GLU A 188 -1.58 11.93 -30.08
CA GLU A 188 -1.09 13.09 -30.82
C GLU A 188 -0.60 14.32 -30.00
N GLY A 189 0.46 14.14 -29.22
CA GLY A 189 1.37 15.24 -28.86
C GLY A 189 0.89 16.18 -27.75
N GLU A 190 -0.24 15.88 -27.12
CA GLU A 190 -0.57 16.46 -25.82
C GLU A 190 0.41 15.91 -24.78
N ARG A 191 1.09 16.82 -24.09
CA ARG A 191 1.89 16.46 -22.93
C ARG A 191 0.93 15.87 -21.90
N THR A 192 1.07 14.58 -21.61
CA THR A 192 0.47 13.97 -20.43
C THR A 192 0.83 14.84 -19.23
N PRO A 193 -0.16 15.28 -18.44
CA PRO A 193 0.13 16.00 -17.21
C PRO A 193 1.07 15.13 -16.36
N ASP A 194 2.07 15.75 -15.75
CA ASP A 194 2.98 15.07 -14.84
C ASP A 194 2.22 14.74 -13.55
N TYR A 195 1.54 13.59 -13.55
CA TYR A 195 0.75 13.10 -12.42
C TYR A 195 1.62 12.45 -11.33
N GLY A 196 2.93 12.34 -11.57
CA GLY A 196 3.87 11.59 -10.77
C GLY A 196 3.78 10.08 -11.03
N THR A 197 4.80 9.36 -10.57
CA THR A 197 4.86 7.90 -10.70
C THR A 197 3.97 7.22 -9.68
N SER A 198 3.14 6.30 -10.16
CA SER A 198 2.33 5.41 -9.33
C SER A 198 3.11 4.14 -9.02
N ASN A 199 3.10 3.73 -7.75
CA ASN A 199 3.95 2.66 -7.25
C ASN A 199 3.13 1.53 -6.64
N LEU A 200 3.52 0.30 -6.98
CA LEU A 200 3.09 -0.90 -6.25
C LEU A 200 4.07 -1.15 -5.11
N VAL A 201 3.56 -1.28 -3.89
CA VAL A 201 4.37 -1.35 -2.68
C VAL A 201 4.06 -2.63 -1.92
N PHE A 202 5.07 -3.46 -1.71
CA PHE A 202 5.01 -4.62 -0.82
C PHE A 202 5.74 -4.29 0.47
N ALA A 203 5.16 -4.60 1.62
CA ALA A 203 5.86 -4.59 2.89
C ALA A 203 5.74 -5.95 3.55
N ASN A 204 6.84 -6.51 4.02
CA ASN A 204 6.80 -7.70 4.86
C ASN A 204 7.03 -7.29 6.32
N THR A 205 5.94 -7.10 7.07
CA THR A 205 6.02 -6.85 8.52
C THR A 205 6.09 -8.14 9.34
N GLY A 206 6.06 -9.30 8.68
CA GLY A 206 6.11 -10.63 9.29
C GLY A 206 7.52 -11.06 9.69
N GLU A 207 7.62 -12.29 10.19
CA GLU A 207 8.89 -12.84 10.71
C GLU A 207 9.64 -13.72 9.69
N THR A 208 8.99 -14.10 8.60
CA THR A 208 9.55 -14.99 7.57
C THR A 208 9.56 -14.30 6.22
N PRO A 209 10.55 -14.61 5.35
CA PRO A 209 10.50 -14.16 3.97
C PRO A 209 9.25 -14.65 3.24
N THR A 210 8.73 -13.81 2.34
CA THR A 210 7.54 -14.10 1.56
C THR A 210 7.85 -13.91 0.07
N GLU A 211 7.61 -14.94 -0.73
CA GLU A 211 7.67 -14.83 -2.18
C GLU A 211 6.38 -14.16 -2.68
N VAL A 212 6.52 -13.08 -3.44
CA VAL A 212 5.42 -12.36 -4.07
C VAL A 212 5.55 -12.45 -5.58
N HIS A 213 4.45 -12.80 -6.24
CA HIS A 213 4.30 -12.75 -7.68
C HIS A 213 3.32 -11.63 -8.03
N ALA A 214 3.77 -10.65 -8.80
CA ALA A 214 2.99 -9.49 -9.17
C ALA A 214 2.86 -9.39 -10.69
N ILE A 215 1.61 -9.37 -11.15
CA ILE A 215 1.25 -9.20 -12.56
C ILE A 215 0.46 -7.91 -12.67
N ALA A 216 0.87 -7.00 -13.55
CA ALA A 216 0.17 -5.75 -13.83
C ALA A 216 -0.05 -5.63 -15.34
N GLU A 217 -1.31 -5.46 -15.75
CA GLU A 217 -1.70 -5.27 -17.15
C GLU A 217 -2.36 -3.91 -17.35
N PHE A 218 -2.09 -3.26 -18.48
CA PHE A 218 -2.68 -1.97 -18.85
C PHE A 218 -3.07 -2.02 -20.32
N ASP A 219 -4.33 -1.75 -20.64
CA ASP A 219 -4.89 -1.86 -22.00
C ASP A 219 -4.57 -3.22 -22.69
N GLY A 220 -4.58 -4.31 -21.91
CA GLY A 220 -4.28 -5.67 -22.39
C GLY A 220 -2.79 -5.93 -22.67
N GLN A 221 -1.90 -5.00 -22.34
CA GLN A 221 -0.46 -5.20 -22.35
C GLN A 221 0.03 -5.50 -20.93
N THR A 222 0.73 -6.63 -20.74
CA THR A 222 1.42 -6.93 -19.49
C THR A 222 2.60 -5.97 -19.29
N LEU A 223 2.49 -5.11 -18.29
CA LEU A 223 3.53 -4.17 -17.88
C LEU A 223 4.59 -4.86 -17.02
N LEU A 224 4.14 -5.73 -16.13
CA LEU A 224 4.95 -6.47 -15.16
C LEU A 224 4.36 -7.88 -15.00
N ASP A 225 5.21 -8.90 -15.02
CA ASP A 225 4.93 -10.27 -14.54
C ASP A 225 6.22 -10.71 -13.81
N TYR A 226 6.27 -10.51 -12.50
CA TYR A 226 7.54 -10.56 -11.79
C TYR A 226 7.46 -11.13 -10.39
N ARG A 227 8.53 -11.82 -9.97
CA ARG A 227 8.63 -12.45 -8.65
C ARG A 227 9.70 -11.83 -7.77
N TYR A 228 9.39 -11.66 -6.49
CA TYR A 228 10.25 -11.06 -5.48
C TYR A 228 10.30 -11.90 -4.20
N ASP A 229 11.48 -12.05 -3.61
CA ASP A 229 11.69 -12.62 -2.26
C ASP A 229 11.75 -11.47 -1.24
N VAL A 230 10.59 -11.10 -0.68
CA VAL A 230 10.46 -9.96 0.23
C VAL A 230 10.77 -10.41 1.65
N ARG A 231 11.96 -10.04 2.15
CA ARG A 231 12.45 -10.39 3.51
C ARG A 231 11.74 -9.59 4.63
N PRO A 232 11.72 -10.09 5.88
CA PRO A 232 11.20 -9.35 7.04
C PRO A 232 11.78 -7.95 7.19
N GLY A 233 10.90 -6.96 7.42
CA GLY A 233 11.26 -5.54 7.55
C GLY A 233 11.59 -4.86 6.22
N LEU A 234 11.46 -5.54 5.09
CA LEU A 234 11.67 -4.98 3.77
C LEU A 234 10.38 -4.37 3.23
N GLN A 235 10.51 -3.18 2.64
CA GLN A 235 9.46 -2.53 1.87
C GLN A 235 9.96 -2.29 0.44
N VAL A 236 9.35 -2.97 -0.53
CA VAL A 236 9.69 -2.89 -1.95
C VAL A 236 8.67 -2.00 -2.63
N ALA A 237 9.12 -0.95 -3.32
CA ALA A 237 8.29 -0.07 -4.13
C ALA A 237 8.69 -0.21 -5.61
N VAL A 238 7.78 -0.71 -6.43
CA VAL A 238 7.94 -0.90 -7.87
C VAL A 238 7.24 0.25 -8.59
N PRO A 239 7.97 1.14 -9.27
CA PRO A 239 7.37 2.20 -10.07
C PRO A 239 6.76 1.60 -11.34
N LEU A 240 5.42 1.65 -11.47
CA LEU A 240 4.74 0.95 -12.57
C LEU A 240 4.26 1.87 -13.67
N VAL A 241 3.48 2.91 -13.35
CA VAL A 241 2.84 3.75 -14.36
C VAL A 241 3.08 5.22 -14.04
N ASN A 242 3.34 6.02 -15.08
CA ASN A 242 3.37 7.47 -15.03
C ASN A 242 2.42 8.01 -16.11
N GLY A 243 1.14 8.11 -15.75
CA GLY A 243 0.06 8.43 -16.67
C GLY A 243 -1.29 8.36 -15.99
N SER A 244 -2.34 8.10 -16.77
CA SER A 244 -3.70 7.86 -16.29
C SER A 244 -4.30 6.63 -16.98
N GLY A 245 -5.16 5.89 -16.27
CA GLY A 245 -5.89 4.74 -16.78
C GLY A 245 -6.06 3.68 -15.70
N VAL A 246 -6.52 2.51 -16.13
CA VAL A 246 -6.84 1.39 -15.24
C VAL A 246 -5.81 0.28 -15.43
N VAL A 247 -5.18 -0.15 -14.34
CA VAL A 247 -4.22 -1.25 -14.32
C VAL A 247 -4.88 -2.46 -13.67
N ASP A 248 -4.99 -3.56 -14.39
CA ASP A 248 -5.41 -4.85 -13.84
C ASP A 248 -4.22 -5.45 -13.07
N LEU A 249 -4.29 -5.42 -11.74
CA LEU A 249 -3.25 -5.91 -10.87
C LEU A 249 -3.64 -7.28 -10.28
N THR A 250 -2.81 -8.29 -10.48
CA THR A 250 -2.89 -9.58 -9.77
C THR A 250 -1.68 -9.73 -8.86
N LEU A 251 -1.92 -10.02 -7.59
CA LEU A 251 -0.88 -10.30 -6.60
C LEU A 251 -1.05 -11.71 -6.06
N GLU A 252 0.03 -12.47 -5.97
CA GLU A 252 0.03 -13.80 -5.37
C GLU A 252 1.16 -13.96 -4.35
N ALA A 253 0.85 -14.52 -3.18
CA ALA A 253 1.82 -14.90 -2.16
C ALA A 253 1.21 -15.96 -1.25
N ASP A 254 2.05 -16.85 -0.72
CA ASP A 254 1.65 -17.92 0.22
C ASP A 254 0.45 -18.76 -0.25
N GLY A 255 0.29 -18.91 -1.58
CA GLY A 255 -0.80 -19.66 -2.21
C GLY A 255 -2.15 -18.94 -2.25
N THR A 256 -2.19 -17.68 -1.81
CA THR A 256 -3.31 -16.76 -2.01
C THR A 256 -3.08 -15.90 -3.26
N SER A 257 -4.17 -15.54 -3.94
CA SER A 257 -4.16 -14.68 -5.13
C SER A 257 -5.28 -13.66 -4.98
N GLU A 258 -4.97 -12.39 -5.20
CA GLU A 258 -5.92 -11.28 -5.18
C GLU A 258 -5.81 -10.48 -6.49
N GLN A 259 -6.95 -10.07 -7.02
CA GLN A 259 -7.06 -9.21 -8.19
C GLN A 259 -7.62 -7.85 -7.77
N TYR A 260 -7.08 -6.80 -8.36
CA TYR A 260 -7.44 -5.42 -8.04
C TYR A 260 -7.39 -4.54 -9.29
N GLU A 261 -8.46 -3.78 -9.49
CA GLU A 261 -8.54 -2.78 -10.55
C GLU A 261 -7.94 -1.47 -10.03
N TRP A 262 -6.73 -1.13 -10.48
CA TRP A 262 -5.97 0.00 -9.96
C TRP A 262 -6.16 1.26 -10.82
N HIS A 263 -6.83 2.26 -10.27
CA HIS A 263 -7.13 3.51 -10.95
C HIS A 263 -6.01 4.55 -10.77
N VAL A 264 -5.29 4.83 -11.85
CA VAL A 264 -4.17 5.79 -11.87
C VAL A 264 -4.63 7.07 -12.58
N PRO A 265 -4.35 8.29 -12.07
CA PRO A 265 -3.51 8.64 -10.92
C PRO A 265 -4.28 8.82 -9.60
N GLU A 266 -5.55 8.44 -9.54
CA GLU A 266 -6.41 8.56 -8.37
C GLU A 266 -5.76 7.87 -7.16
N GLU A 267 -5.20 6.68 -7.41
CA GLU A 267 -4.49 5.85 -6.46
C GLU A 267 -3.00 5.86 -6.81
N GLN A 268 -2.22 6.76 -6.20
CA GLN A 268 -0.78 6.80 -6.49
C GLN A 268 -0.01 5.61 -5.94
N PHE A 269 -0.57 4.91 -4.95
CA PHE A 269 0.08 3.79 -4.29
C PHE A 269 -0.93 2.68 -4.09
N VAL A 270 -0.61 1.49 -4.58
CA VAL A 270 -1.19 0.25 -4.10
C VAL A 270 -0.22 -0.33 -3.09
N PHE A 271 -0.70 -0.60 -1.88
CA PHE A 271 0.13 -1.11 -0.80
C PHE A 271 -0.38 -2.47 -0.36
N SER A 272 0.52 -3.41 -0.08
CA SER A 272 0.22 -4.73 0.43
C SER A 272 1.14 -5.09 1.59
N ASP A 273 0.57 -5.39 2.76
CA ASP A 273 1.31 -5.93 3.90
C ASP A 273 1.23 -7.46 3.90
N LEU A 274 2.32 -8.09 3.48
CA LEU A 274 2.42 -9.52 3.27
C LEU A 274 2.21 -10.33 4.55
N ALA A 275 2.35 -9.72 5.73
CA ALA A 275 2.07 -10.38 7.00
C ALA A 275 0.56 -10.55 7.28
N GLU A 276 -0.27 -9.67 6.72
CA GLU A 276 -1.72 -9.71 6.83
C GLU A 276 -2.37 -10.53 5.70
N GLY A 277 -1.57 -10.95 4.73
CA GLY A 277 -1.98 -11.62 3.51
C GLY A 277 -1.77 -10.72 2.29
N VAL A 278 -1.91 -11.30 1.10
CA VAL A 278 -1.92 -10.49 -0.11
C VAL A 278 -3.26 -9.79 -0.19
N GLY A 279 -3.23 -8.47 -0.18
CA GLY A 279 -4.36 -7.65 -0.58
C GLY A 279 -3.99 -6.19 -0.76
N VAL A 280 -4.87 -5.44 -1.40
CA VAL A 280 -4.69 -3.99 -1.59
C VAL A 280 -5.19 -3.25 -0.36
N ASP A 281 -4.25 -2.84 0.48
CA ASP A 281 -4.51 -1.96 1.60
C ASP A 281 -4.31 -0.51 1.15
N CYS A 282 -5.43 0.19 0.96
CA CYS A 282 -5.40 1.62 0.65
C CYS A 282 -4.94 2.51 1.81
N ARG A 283 -4.73 1.96 3.01
CA ARG A 283 -4.20 2.68 4.15
C ARG A 283 -2.71 2.89 3.93
N LEU A 284 -2.33 4.11 3.55
CA LEU A 284 -0.91 4.49 3.56
C LEU A 284 -0.26 4.10 4.89
N PRO A 285 0.94 3.46 4.86
CA PRO A 285 1.69 3.11 6.05
C PRO A 285 1.79 4.32 6.98
N ARG A 286 1.72 4.11 8.30
CA ARG A 286 1.72 5.21 9.29
C ARG A 286 2.81 6.26 9.05
N GLN A 287 3.95 5.85 8.50
CA GLN A 287 5.08 6.73 8.18
C GLN A 287 4.81 7.75 7.05
N TYR A 288 3.84 7.52 6.18
CA TYR A 288 3.37 8.47 5.16
C TYR A 288 2.16 9.26 5.62
N ARG A 289 1.58 8.93 6.78
CA ARG A 289 0.52 9.74 7.39
C ARG A 289 1.19 10.96 8.00
N SER A 290 1.14 12.11 7.35
CA SER A 290 1.35 13.35 8.11
C SER A 290 0.16 13.49 9.07
N GLU A 291 0.39 13.93 10.32
CA GLU A 291 -0.71 14.27 11.25
C GLU A 291 -1.67 15.33 10.69
N THR A 292 -1.27 15.99 9.61
CA THR A 292 -2.02 17.00 8.86
C THR A 292 -2.72 16.49 7.60
N ASP A 293 -2.54 15.22 7.22
CA ASP A 293 -3.27 14.65 6.09
C ASP A 293 -4.73 14.55 6.51
N GLN A 294 -5.51 15.52 6.02
CA GLN A 294 -6.95 15.58 6.16
C GLN A 294 -7.54 14.41 5.37
N ARG A 295 -7.49 13.23 5.99
CA ARG A 295 -8.20 12.04 5.57
C ARG A 295 -9.66 12.39 5.54
N GLY A 296 -10.21 12.46 4.34
CA GLY A 296 -11.63 12.59 4.22
C GLY A 296 -12.10 12.82 2.81
N VAL A 297 -13.30 12.34 2.58
CA VAL A 297 -14.10 12.72 1.43
C VAL A 297 -14.75 14.06 1.76
N SER A 298 -14.59 15.05 0.89
CA SER A 298 -15.30 16.32 1.02
C SER A 298 -16.35 16.48 -0.07
N LEU A 299 -17.58 16.78 0.34
CA LEU A 299 -18.61 17.24 -0.59
C LEU A 299 -18.56 18.76 -0.54
N ARG A 300 -18.02 19.37 -1.60
CA ARG A 300 -17.78 20.82 -1.59
C ARG A 300 -19.04 21.60 -1.91
N ASN A 301 -19.76 21.18 -2.93
CA ASN A 301 -20.91 21.92 -3.44
C ASN A 301 -21.94 20.99 -4.08
N ALA A 302 -23.20 21.43 -4.06
CA ALA A 302 -24.26 20.91 -4.90
C ALA A 302 -24.65 22.00 -5.90
N ARG A 303 -24.89 21.64 -7.16
CA ARG A 303 -25.45 22.52 -8.17
C ARG A 303 -26.86 22.06 -8.48
N ASN A 304 -27.85 22.93 -8.25
CA ASN A 304 -29.21 22.70 -8.70
C ASN A 304 -29.42 23.42 -10.02
N ARG A 305 -29.69 22.69 -11.11
CA ARG A 305 -29.99 23.25 -12.44
C ARG A 305 -31.50 23.33 -12.71
N SER A 306 -32.32 22.82 -11.81
CA SER A 306 -33.77 22.95 -11.90
C SER A 306 -34.21 24.38 -11.56
N THR A 307 -35.38 24.75 -12.06
CA THR A 307 -36.04 26.03 -11.76
C THR A 307 -36.76 26.04 -10.41
N GLU A 308 -36.80 24.90 -9.72
CA GLU A 308 -37.45 24.70 -8.43
C GLU A 308 -36.41 24.51 -7.32
N SER A 309 -36.75 24.92 -6.11
CA SER A 309 -35.96 24.60 -4.92
C SER A 309 -36.03 23.10 -4.65
N ARG A 310 -34.93 22.54 -4.16
CA ARG A 310 -34.83 21.14 -3.79
C ARG A 310 -34.17 21.01 -2.43
N THR A 311 -34.50 19.95 -1.71
CA THR A 311 -33.86 19.61 -0.45
C THR A 311 -32.97 18.40 -0.68
N LEU A 312 -31.67 18.55 -0.43
CA LEU A 312 -30.68 17.48 -0.55
C LEU A 312 -30.31 16.98 0.84
N THR A 313 -30.63 15.72 1.12
CA THR A 313 -30.18 15.01 2.32
C THR A 313 -28.95 14.18 1.99
N VAL A 314 -27.87 14.40 2.73
CA VAL A 314 -26.59 13.70 2.61
C VAL A 314 -26.43 12.81 3.84
N THR A 315 -26.60 11.50 3.66
CA THR A 315 -26.29 10.51 4.68
C THR A 315 -24.99 9.80 4.34
N ALA A 316 -24.03 9.79 5.25
CA ALA A 316 -22.78 9.05 5.11
C ALA A 316 -22.61 8.06 6.26
N ARG A 317 -22.13 6.85 5.94
CA ARG A 317 -21.66 5.87 6.91
C ARG A 317 -20.20 5.53 6.63
N ALA A 318 -19.33 5.78 7.59
CA ALA A 318 -17.96 5.32 7.55
C ALA A 318 -17.81 4.07 8.40
N ASP A 319 -17.25 3.00 7.83
CA ASP A 319 -16.96 1.76 8.55
C ASP A 319 -18.20 1.18 9.28
N GLY A 320 -19.38 1.37 8.68
CA GLY A 320 -20.68 0.97 9.21
C GLY A 320 -21.31 1.94 10.23
N GLU A 321 -20.59 2.96 10.69
CA GLU A 321 -21.08 3.99 11.61
C GLU A 321 -21.54 5.24 10.85
N ARG A 322 -22.68 5.83 11.24
CA ARG A 322 -23.19 7.04 10.58
C ARG A 322 -22.35 8.26 10.95
N THR A 323 -21.66 8.84 9.98
CA THR A 323 -20.75 9.97 10.17
C THR A 323 -21.30 11.30 9.68
N ALA A 324 -22.27 11.29 8.77
CA ALA A 324 -23.03 12.49 8.39
C ALA A 324 -24.50 12.18 8.15
N ASP A 325 -25.33 13.18 8.44
CA ASP A 325 -26.76 13.26 8.20
C ASP A 325 -27.12 14.74 8.12
N GLU A 326 -26.84 15.35 6.97
CA GLU A 326 -26.98 16.79 6.77
C GLU A 326 -27.94 17.09 5.63
N GLU A 327 -28.77 18.12 5.82
CA GLU A 327 -29.80 18.53 4.88
C GLU A 327 -29.47 19.94 4.36
N PHE A 328 -29.61 20.11 3.04
CA PHE A 328 -29.26 21.35 2.36
C PHE A 328 -30.40 21.81 1.45
N GLU A 329 -30.85 23.05 1.64
CA GLU A 329 -31.72 23.72 0.69
C GLU A 329 -30.91 24.17 -0.54
N LEU A 330 -31.30 23.65 -1.70
CA LEU A 330 -30.70 23.97 -2.99
C LEU A 330 -31.60 24.96 -3.74
N ALA A 331 -31.23 26.23 -3.71
CA ALA A 331 -31.95 27.25 -4.45
C ALA A 331 -31.93 26.96 -5.98
N PRO A 332 -32.99 27.34 -6.71
CA PRO A 332 -33.04 27.16 -8.17
C PRO A 332 -31.80 27.72 -8.87
N GLU A 333 -31.32 27.00 -9.89
CA GLU A 333 -30.21 27.41 -10.76
C GLU A 333 -28.94 27.87 -10.02
N THR A 334 -28.75 27.41 -8.77
CA THR A 334 -27.72 27.90 -7.85
C THR A 334 -26.76 26.79 -7.44
N ARG A 335 -25.50 27.18 -7.18
CA ARG A 335 -24.49 26.32 -6.55
C ARG A 335 -24.46 26.60 -5.04
N THR A 336 -24.83 25.60 -4.24
CA THR A 336 -24.82 25.65 -2.77
C THR A 336 -23.53 25.00 -2.24
N PRO A 337 -22.71 25.69 -1.44
CA PRO A 337 -21.59 25.05 -0.75
C PRO A 337 -22.12 24.11 0.34
N LEU A 338 -21.71 22.85 0.31
CA LEU A 338 -22.15 21.84 1.30
C LEU A 338 -21.22 21.83 2.51
N GLY A 339 -19.90 21.89 2.29
CA GLY A 339 -18.91 21.92 3.37
C GLY A 339 -18.82 20.62 4.18
N VAL A 340 -19.44 19.53 3.72
CA VAL A 340 -19.43 18.23 4.41
C VAL A 340 -18.04 17.62 4.29
N ARG A 341 -17.48 17.21 5.42
CA ARG A 341 -16.22 16.48 5.50
C ARG A 341 -16.47 15.15 6.19
N LEU A 342 -16.22 14.07 5.46
CA LEU A 342 -16.44 12.70 5.89
C LEU A 342 -15.09 12.08 6.18
N GLN A 343 -14.89 11.54 7.37
CA GLN A 343 -13.71 10.74 7.69
C GLN A 343 -14.11 9.27 7.65
N ALA A 344 -13.38 8.49 6.86
CA ALA A 344 -13.50 7.03 6.81
C ALA A 344 -12.09 6.43 6.79
N ASP A 345 -11.88 5.35 7.53
CA ASP A 345 -10.60 4.66 7.54
C ASP A 345 -10.52 3.55 6.49
N ASP A 346 -11.66 2.94 6.12
CA ASP A 346 -11.73 1.80 5.21
C ASP A 346 -12.85 1.95 4.17
N ARG A 347 -14.11 2.07 4.64
CA ARG A 347 -15.30 2.09 3.76
C ARG A 347 -16.16 3.32 4.01
N LEU A 348 -16.66 3.93 2.93
CA LEU A 348 -17.67 4.99 3.00
C LEU A 348 -18.87 4.64 2.12
N ASP A 349 -20.04 4.51 2.76
CA ASP A 349 -21.31 4.43 2.07
C ASP A 349 -21.94 5.83 2.06
N LEU A 350 -22.11 6.44 0.88
CA LEU A 350 -22.78 7.73 0.72
C LEU A 350 -24.17 7.54 0.11
N THR A 351 -25.18 8.12 0.74
CA THR A 351 -26.55 8.18 0.23
C THR A 351 -26.94 9.64 0.08
N LEU A 352 -27.38 10.00 -1.12
CA LEU A 352 -27.87 11.32 -1.47
C LEU A 352 -29.36 11.18 -1.81
N GLU A 353 -30.21 11.87 -1.07
CA GLU A 353 -31.64 11.89 -1.29
C GLU A 353 -32.06 13.31 -1.65
N LEU A 354 -32.82 13.45 -2.74
CA LEU A 354 -33.36 14.71 -3.20
C LEU A 354 -34.89 14.67 -3.06
N ALA A 355 -35.43 15.64 -2.33
CA ALA A 355 -36.86 15.88 -2.22
C ALA A 355 -37.24 17.17 -2.96
N THR A 356 -38.39 17.16 -3.62
CA THR A 356 -39.11 18.39 -3.98
C THR A 356 -39.71 18.98 -2.72
N ASP A 357 -39.40 20.23 -2.45
CA ASP A 357 -40.18 20.97 -1.46
C ASP A 357 -41.50 21.29 -2.15
N ASP A 358 -42.53 20.48 -1.89
CA ASP A 358 -43.88 20.81 -2.28
C ASP A 358 -44.18 22.13 -1.57
N GLN A 359 -44.12 23.23 -2.33
CA GLN A 359 -44.69 24.49 -1.93
C GLN A 359 -46.16 24.19 -1.65
N ALA A 360 -46.48 23.85 -0.42
CA ALA A 360 -47.80 24.01 0.11
C ALA A 360 -48.06 25.51 -0.09
N THR A 361 -48.69 25.85 -1.21
CA THR A 361 -49.42 27.09 -1.33
C THR A 361 -50.38 27.01 -0.17
N ASP A 362 -49.96 27.65 0.92
CA ASP A 362 -50.77 27.97 2.07
C ASP A 362 -51.86 28.82 1.46
N ASP A 363 -52.91 28.14 0.98
CA ASP A 363 -54.06 28.75 0.36
C ASP A 363 -54.50 29.77 1.40
N GLN A 364 -54.24 31.04 1.09
CA GLN A 364 -54.60 32.15 1.93
C GLN A 364 -56.09 32.01 2.15
N VAL A 365 -56.48 31.44 3.29
CA VAL A 365 -57.84 31.47 3.77
C VAL A 365 -58.06 32.94 4.10
N THR A 366 -58.46 33.72 3.10
CA THR A 366 -59.03 35.02 3.31
C THR A 366 -60.24 34.78 4.21
N ASP A 367 -60.08 35.13 5.48
CA ASP A 367 -61.17 35.29 6.46
C ASP A 367 -62.14 36.34 5.89
N ASP A 368 -62.99 35.92 4.97
CA ASP A 368 -64.17 36.68 4.59
C ASP A 368 -65.08 36.68 5.81
N GLN A 369 -65.27 37.88 6.36
CA GLN A 369 -66.10 38.11 7.54
C GLN A 369 -67.50 37.52 7.34
N ALA A 370 -67.74 36.35 7.94
CA ALA A 370 -69.05 35.75 8.07
C ALA A 370 -69.92 36.68 8.94
N THR A 371 -70.76 37.48 8.26
CA THR A 371 -71.90 38.10 8.90
C THR A 371 -72.94 37.02 9.08
N ASP A 372 -73.26 36.76 10.34
CA ASP A 372 -74.20 35.78 10.88
C ASP A 372 -75.55 35.78 10.13
N ASP A 373 -75.69 34.95 9.09
CA ASP A 373 -76.99 34.46 8.59
C ASP A 373 -76.76 33.29 7.60
N GLN A 374 -77.19 32.09 8.02
CA GLN A 374 -77.29 30.83 7.24
C GLN A 374 -75.95 30.09 6.97
N VAL A 375 -75.54 29.24 7.91
CA VAL A 375 -74.56 28.17 7.65
C VAL A 375 -75.25 27.04 6.88
N THR A 376 -75.01 26.96 5.58
CA THR A 376 -75.13 25.72 4.81
C THR A 376 -73.79 24.98 4.89
N ASP A 377 -73.83 23.68 5.21
CA ASP A 377 -72.67 22.77 5.18
C ASP A 377 -72.06 22.74 3.77
N ASP A 378 -71.12 23.64 3.50
CA ASP A 378 -70.27 23.53 2.32
C ASP A 378 -69.17 22.51 2.62
N GLN A 379 -69.15 21.47 1.78
CA GLN A 379 -68.24 20.35 1.88
C GLN A 379 -66.79 20.86 1.82
N ALA A 380 -66.03 20.63 2.88
CA ALA A 380 -64.57 20.67 2.80
C ALA A 380 -64.14 19.60 1.79
N THR A 381 -63.81 20.02 0.58
CA THR A 381 -63.08 19.19 -0.36
C THR A 381 -61.70 18.93 0.25
N ASP A 382 -61.44 17.67 0.63
CA ASP A 382 -60.09 17.21 0.98
C ASP A 382 -59.16 17.58 -0.17
N GLY A 383 -58.27 18.56 0.08
CA GLY A 383 -57.16 18.85 -0.81
C GLY A 383 -56.32 17.59 -0.92
N GLN A 384 -56.12 17.09 -2.13
CA GLN A 384 -55.20 15.99 -2.36
C GLN A 384 -53.80 16.47 -2.01
N VAL A 385 -53.25 15.97 -0.91
CA VAL A 385 -51.81 16.03 -0.65
C VAL A 385 -51.17 15.14 -1.73
N THR A 386 -50.43 15.75 -2.66
CA THR A 386 -49.55 15.01 -3.55
C THR A 386 -48.40 14.46 -2.70
N ASP A 387 -48.10 13.18 -2.84
CA ASP A 387 -46.98 12.56 -2.14
C ASP A 387 -45.67 13.14 -2.68
N ASP A 388 -44.75 13.53 -1.79
CA ASP A 388 -43.42 14.03 -2.14
C ASP A 388 -42.68 13.02 -3.02
N GLN A 389 -42.15 13.46 -4.16
CA GLN A 389 -41.29 12.63 -4.98
C GLN A 389 -39.86 12.66 -4.44
N VAL A 390 -39.41 11.53 -3.87
CA VAL A 390 -38.04 11.35 -3.41
C VAL A 390 -37.24 10.60 -4.47
N THR A 391 -36.16 11.22 -4.94
CA THR A 391 -35.14 10.56 -5.79
C THR A 391 -33.90 10.30 -4.93
N ALA A 392 -33.44 9.06 -4.85
CA ALA A 392 -32.27 8.69 -4.06
C ALA A 392 -31.18 8.07 -4.95
N VAL A 393 -29.93 8.45 -4.70
CA VAL A 393 -28.73 7.83 -5.27
C VAL A 393 -27.90 7.30 -4.11
N THR A 394 -27.61 6.00 -4.13
CA THR A 394 -26.69 5.36 -3.19
C THR A 394 -25.42 4.98 -3.93
N ALA A 395 -24.29 5.43 -3.41
CA ALA A 395 -22.99 5.05 -3.91
C ALA A 395 -22.17 4.44 -2.77
N GLN A 396 -21.49 3.33 -3.06
CA GLN A 396 -20.59 2.66 -2.14
C GLN A 396 -19.20 2.67 -2.76
N TRP A 397 -18.21 3.11 -1.99
CA TRP A 397 -16.83 3.07 -2.43
C TRP A 397 -15.89 2.74 -1.28
N THR A 398 -14.80 2.08 -1.62
CA THR A 398 -13.63 1.96 -0.75
C THR A 398 -12.90 3.30 -0.81
N VAL A 399 -12.81 4.01 0.31
CA VAL A 399 -12.09 5.29 0.32
C VAL A 399 -10.62 4.98 0.47
N CYS A 400 -9.83 5.30 -0.55
CA CYS A 400 -8.39 5.27 -0.40
C CYS A 400 -7.91 6.61 0.18
N PRO A 401 -7.49 6.66 1.48
CA PRO A 401 -7.18 7.91 2.18
C PRO A 401 -5.88 8.58 1.69
N SER A 402 -5.23 8.06 0.66
CA SER A 402 -3.96 8.57 0.15
C SER A 402 -4.08 9.96 -0.46
N ARG A 403 -5.28 10.40 -0.86
CA ARG A 403 -5.57 11.80 -1.21
C ARG A 403 -6.94 12.25 -0.69
N PRO A 404 -7.10 13.54 -0.34
CA PRO A 404 -8.43 14.11 -0.12
C PRO A 404 -9.22 14.00 -1.43
N GLN A 405 -10.34 13.30 -1.38
CA GLN A 405 -11.25 13.18 -2.50
C GLN A 405 -12.30 14.28 -2.40
N GLU A 406 -12.51 15.01 -3.49
CA GLU A 406 -13.51 16.07 -3.56
C GLU A 406 -14.61 15.66 -4.52
N PHE A 407 -15.85 15.78 -4.07
CA PHE A 407 -17.02 15.51 -4.88
C PHE A 407 -17.93 16.74 -4.90
N SER A 408 -18.68 16.86 -5.99
CA SER A 408 -19.78 17.80 -6.15
C SER A 408 -21.04 17.03 -6.53
N VAL A 409 -22.19 17.47 -6.06
CA VAL A 409 -23.48 16.92 -6.48
C VAL A 409 -24.03 17.80 -7.60
N ASP A 410 -24.54 17.22 -8.67
CA ASP A 410 -25.26 17.94 -9.73
C ASP A 410 -26.70 17.41 -9.75
N VAL A 411 -27.66 18.32 -9.71
CA VAL A 411 -29.07 18.05 -9.91
C VAL A 411 -29.43 18.67 -11.24
N ASP A 412 -29.87 17.86 -12.19
CA ASP A 412 -30.21 18.35 -13.52
C ASP A 412 -31.55 19.12 -13.53
N ALA A 413 -31.99 19.54 -14.72
CA ALA A 413 -33.22 20.31 -14.87
C ALA A 413 -34.49 19.49 -14.56
N ASP A 414 -34.42 18.16 -14.68
CA ASP A 414 -35.53 17.23 -14.46
C ASP A 414 -35.54 16.66 -13.03
N GLY A 415 -34.53 17.01 -12.21
CA GLY A 415 -34.38 16.57 -10.83
C GLY A 415 -33.59 15.28 -10.66
N ALA A 416 -32.90 14.79 -11.70
CA ALA A 416 -32.02 13.66 -11.57
C ALA A 416 -30.73 14.05 -10.83
N LEU A 417 -30.26 13.16 -9.95
CA LEU A 417 -29.05 13.33 -9.16
C LEU A 417 -27.85 12.67 -9.86
N ALA A 418 -26.74 13.39 -9.91
CA ALA A 418 -25.43 12.85 -10.28
C ALA A 418 -24.39 13.24 -9.23
N LEU A 419 -23.51 12.29 -8.86
CA LEU A 419 -22.33 12.58 -8.05
C LEU A 419 -21.12 12.72 -8.97
N LEU A 420 -20.51 13.90 -8.95
CA LEU A 420 -19.37 14.24 -9.79
C LEU A 420 -18.10 14.29 -8.95
N ARG A 421 -17.12 13.45 -9.29
CA ARG A 421 -15.77 13.53 -8.71
C ARG A 421 -15.02 14.71 -9.31
N TRP A 422 -14.37 15.52 -8.47
CA TRP A 422 -13.50 16.61 -8.91
C TRP A 422 -12.09 16.08 -9.13
N ASP A 423 -11.76 15.77 -10.39
CA ASP A 423 -10.37 15.71 -10.81
C ASP A 423 -9.92 17.15 -11.09
N ARG A 424 -8.82 17.59 -10.46
CA ARG A 424 -8.39 18.99 -10.50
C ARG A 424 -8.35 19.52 -11.95
N PRO A 425 -8.96 20.69 -12.25
CA PRO A 425 -8.65 21.36 -13.50
C PRO A 425 -7.22 21.91 -13.45
N VAL A 426 -6.45 21.65 -14.51
CA VAL A 426 -5.20 22.33 -14.80
C VAL A 426 -5.52 23.82 -14.99
N ALA A 427 -4.93 24.68 -14.17
CA ALA A 427 -5.04 26.12 -14.36
C ALA A 427 -4.28 26.52 -15.64
N THR A 428 -5.00 26.68 -16.76
CA THR A 428 -4.48 27.42 -17.91
C THR A 428 -4.74 28.92 -17.69
N SER A 429 -3.85 29.77 -18.21
CA SER A 429 -3.87 31.22 -18.01
C SER A 429 -5.10 31.94 -18.57
N ASP A 430 -6.00 31.22 -19.25
CA ASP A 430 -7.13 31.77 -20.02
C ASP A 430 -8.47 31.17 -19.57
N GLY A 431 -8.76 31.22 -18.26
CA GLY A 431 -10.11 30.99 -17.73
C GLY A 431 -10.56 29.53 -17.61
N TRP A 432 -11.57 29.33 -16.76
CA TRP A 432 -12.14 28.02 -16.43
C TRP A 432 -12.91 27.45 -17.64
N THR A 433 -12.53 26.26 -18.08
CA THR A 433 -13.39 25.42 -18.94
C THR A 433 -13.87 24.23 -18.11
N ASP A 434 -15.19 24.00 -18.13
CA ASP A 434 -15.83 22.88 -17.40
C ASP A 434 -15.28 21.56 -17.96
N GLY A 435 -14.61 20.79 -17.09
CA GLY A 435 -14.22 19.42 -17.38
C GLY A 435 -15.45 18.55 -17.64
N ARG A 436 -15.35 17.65 -18.62
CA ARG A 436 -16.42 16.72 -18.97
C ARG A 436 -16.59 15.72 -17.81
N ALA A 437 -17.77 15.70 -17.23
CA ALA A 437 -18.17 14.68 -16.26
C ALA A 437 -18.45 13.35 -16.96
N GLU A 438 -17.92 12.25 -16.43
CA GLU A 438 -18.42 10.92 -16.73
C GLU A 438 -19.63 10.66 -15.83
N THR A 439 -20.81 10.52 -16.44
CA THR A 439 -22.04 10.12 -15.76
C THR A 439 -22.16 8.61 -15.81
N GLU A 440 -21.98 7.95 -14.67
CA GLU A 440 -22.41 6.57 -14.47
C GLU A 440 -23.90 6.62 -14.12
N THR A 441 -24.76 6.16 -15.04
CA THR A 441 -26.22 6.13 -14.83
C THR A 441 -26.67 4.70 -15.09
N ASP A 442 -26.90 3.94 -14.03
CA ASP A 442 -27.59 2.66 -14.12
C ASP A 442 -29.06 2.92 -14.45
N GLU A 443 -29.47 2.61 -15.68
CA GLU A 443 -30.89 2.63 -16.06
C GLU A 443 -31.65 1.57 -15.26
N PRO A 444 -32.76 1.92 -14.57
CA PRO A 444 -33.55 0.94 -13.84
C PRO A 444 -34.20 -0.04 -14.82
N THR A 445 -33.85 -1.32 -14.71
CA THR A 445 -34.44 -2.39 -15.53
C THR A 445 -35.92 -2.57 -15.12
N PRO A 446 -36.89 -2.51 -16.05
CA PRO A 446 -38.30 -2.70 -15.72
C PRO A 446 -38.56 -4.16 -15.30
N VAL A 447 -39.01 -4.33 -14.06
CA VAL A 447 -39.48 -5.62 -13.52
C VAL A 447 -40.73 -6.06 -14.29
N THR A 448 -40.54 -7.02 -15.20
CA THR A 448 -41.65 -7.72 -15.86
C THR A 448 -41.96 -8.99 -15.08
N THR A 449 -43.06 -8.98 -14.32
CA THR A 449 -43.63 -10.17 -13.68
C THR A 449 -44.30 -11.05 -14.75
N GLN A 450 -43.70 -12.20 -15.05
CA GLN A 450 -44.38 -13.30 -15.75
C GLN A 450 -44.65 -14.46 -14.78
N PRO A 451 -45.82 -15.13 -14.88
CA PRO A 451 -46.23 -16.16 -13.94
C PRO A 451 -45.59 -17.52 -14.25
N ASP A 452 -45.43 -18.29 -13.18
CA ASP A 452 -45.00 -19.70 -13.15
C ASP A 452 -45.77 -20.59 -14.14
N ASP A 453 -45.03 -21.45 -14.84
CA ASP A 453 -45.57 -22.77 -15.18
C ASP A 453 -44.50 -23.85 -15.06
N SER A 454 -44.83 -24.87 -14.28
CA SER A 454 -43.98 -26.00 -13.91
C SER A 454 -44.28 -27.19 -14.83
N THR A 455 -43.26 -27.88 -15.37
CA THR A 455 -43.33 -29.34 -15.65
C THR A 455 -41.94 -29.96 -15.89
N SER A 456 -41.39 -30.52 -14.82
CA SER A 456 -40.90 -31.91 -14.66
C SER A 456 -40.21 -32.71 -15.80
N THR A 457 -38.90 -33.02 -15.58
CA THR A 457 -38.19 -34.35 -15.64
C THR A 457 -37.70 -34.97 -16.99
N PRO A 458 -36.77 -35.98 -17.02
CA PRO A 458 -35.31 -35.80 -17.06
C PRO A 458 -34.59 -36.68 -18.15
N ALA A 459 -33.25 -36.69 -18.06
CA ALA A 459 -32.30 -37.77 -18.42
C ALA A 459 -31.37 -37.51 -19.63
N GLY A 460 -30.07 -37.72 -19.42
CA GLY A 460 -29.11 -37.94 -20.50
C GLY A 460 -27.66 -37.61 -20.16
N THR A 461 -26.96 -38.51 -19.45
CA THR A 461 -25.48 -38.61 -19.46
C THR A 461 -25.11 -39.67 -20.53
N PRO A 462 -24.11 -39.41 -21.39
CA PRO A 462 -22.81 -40.10 -21.27
C PRO A 462 -21.65 -39.13 -21.57
N GLY A 463 -20.50 -39.20 -20.89
CA GLY A 463 -19.58 -40.32 -20.93
C GLY A 463 -18.59 -40.14 -22.08
N GLY A 464 -17.50 -39.42 -21.83
CA GLY A 464 -16.41 -39.19 -22.80
C GLY A 464 -15.05 -39.16 -22.10
N THR A 465 -14.30 -40.25 -22.26
CA THR A 465 -12.90 -40.42 -21.85
C THR A 465 -11.98 -39.64 -22.81
N PRO A 466 -10.95 -38.91 -22.35
CA PRO A 466 -9.92 -38.40 -23.24
C PRO A 466 -8.79 -39.42 -23.42
N GLU A 467 -8.55 -39.79 -24.68
CA GLU A 467 -7.34 -40.46 -25.14
C GLU A 467 -6.14 -39.51 -25.04
N SER A 468 -5.07 -39.94 -24.37
CA SER A 468 -3.71 -39.46 -24.66
C SER A 468 -3.25 -40.06 -25.99
N PRO A 469 -2.44 -39.34 -26.79
CA PRO A 469 -1.03 -39.73 -26.81
C PRO A 469 -0.03 -38.60 -27.10
N SER A 470 1.24 -38.98 -26.96
CA SER A 470 2.36 -38.56 -27.81
C SER A 470 3.26 -37.42 -27.30
N THR A 471 4.19 -37.83 -26.45
CA THR A 471 5.56 -37.31 -26.35
C THR A 471 6.23 -37.20 -27.72
N GLY A 472 6.53 -35.98 -28.15
CA GLY A 472 7.38 -35.69 -29.29
C GLY A 472 8.63 -34.92 -28.84
N THR A 473 9.77 -35.60 -28.84
CA THR A 473 11.11 -35.00 -28.77
C THR A 473 11.44 -34.39 -30.14
N PRO A 474 12.11 -33.23 -30.20
CA PRO A 474 13.01 -32.95 -31.30
C PRO A 474 14.46 -32.84 -30.83
N GLU A 475 15.29 -33.63 -31.49
CA GLU A 475 16.74 -33.56 -31.50
C GLU A 475 17.23 -32.21 -32.05
N GLY A 476 18.27 -31.71 -31.39
CA GLY A 476 19.49 -31.12 -31.96
C GLY A 476 19.40 -30.21 -33.18
N ASN A 477 19.87 -28.97 -33.01
CA ASN A 477 20.79 -28.41 -33.99
C ASN A 477 21.80 -27.46 -33.36
N SER A 478 23.08 -27.86 -33.43
CA SER A 478 24.23 -27.04 -33.10
C SER A 478 24.61 -26.18 -34.30
N THR A 479 24.66 -24.87 -34.11
CA THR A 479 25.39 -23.90 -34.95
C THR A 479 25.92 -22.86 -33.97
N GLY A 480 27.22 -22.72 -33.71
CA GLY A 480 28.25 -22.44 -34.70
C GLY A 480 28.63 -20.96 -34.56
N THR A 481 29.47 -20.65 -33.59
CA THR A 481 30.04 -19.32 -33.30
C THR A 481 31.04 -18.89 -34.39
N PRO A 482 31.06 -17.60 -34.74
CA PRO A 482 32.31 -16.87 -34.85
C PRO A 482 32.18 -15.54 -34.07
N GLY A 483 33.07 -15.15 -33.16
CA GLY A 483 34.51 -15.08 -33.34
C GLY A 483 34.90 -13.70 -33.87
N THR A 484 34.77 -12.64 -33.06
CA THR A 484 35.26 -11.29 -33.39
C THR A 484 36.28 -10.82 -32.35
N THR A 485 37.51 -10.71 -32.81
CA THR A 485 38.69 -10.16 -32.13
C THR A 485 38.58 -8.62 -32.02
N PRO A 486 38.97 -8.00 -30.89
CA PRO A 486 39.07 -6.55 -30.79
C PRO A 486 40.36 -6.04 -31.46
N THR A 487 40.22 -4.96 -32.24
CA THR A 487 41.33 -4.22 -32.83
C THR A 487 41.81 -3.17 -31.84
N GLU A 488 43.02 -3.36 -31.31
CA GLU A 488 43.79 -2.33 -30.61
C GLU A 488 44.13 -1.18 -31.58
N THR A 489 44.07 0.06 -31.12
CA THR A 489 44.73 1.20 -31.77
C THR A 489 45.40 2.05 -30.68
N PRO A 490 46.67 2.48 -30.88
CA PRO A 490 47.51 2.98 -29.81
C PRO A 490 47.35 4.48 -29.56
N THR A 491 47.72 4.83 -28.34
CA THR A 491 48.05 6.14 -27.79
C THR A 491 49.04 6.92 -28.67
N ASP A 492 48.76 8.20 -28.95
CA ASP A 492 49.77 9.26 -28.99
C ASP A 492 49.15 10.68 -28.97
N ARG A 493 49.14 11.33 -27.79
CA ARG A 493 49.58 12.72 -27.52
C ARG A 493 49.13 13.25 -26.16
#